data_AF-A0A7C3HRJ3-F1
#
_entry.id   AF-A0A7C3HRJ3-F1
#
_cell.length_a   1.000
_cell.length_b   1.000
_cell.length_c   1.000
_cell.angle_alpha   90.00
_cell.angle_beta   90.00
_cell.angle_gamma   90.00
#
_symmetry.space_group_name_H-M   'P 1'
#
loop_
_entity.id
_entity.type
_entity.pdbx_description
1 polymer ?
#
loop_
_entity_poly.entity_id
_entity_poly.type
_entity_poly.pdbx_seq_one_letter_code
_entity_poly.pdbx_strand_id
1 'polypeptide(L)'
;MDIGIILALLVGLTAGVLAALLIDSYHLGQKVKQANSNRNLTQQELDRTKTDMANVEKELAVAQNELKNLSRETTRREVEAAALQGKLDTAAARIEALNHNLDQVNEHLDELRRDNRALQGQLQSAHSENSLLRDNLQRLETQLEEAREENRAICQQMSVTEVEMKHLRQKLEEMREQKAEAARLRRQLSLAEDNLRAAQEEIEQLSGRIKALQAQIAITGKNPLEVIKGIGPTYAKRLNEYGIYTLEDLAQADPAAIADHIELKPWQAVYPAAWITEARALAAKINEEIQEQL
;
A
#
# COMPACT_ATOMS: atom_id res chain seq x y z
N MET A 1 -115.96 -151.07 -74.94
CA MET A 1 -114.71 -150.30 -75.05
C MET A 1 -113.64 -151.07 -74.29
N ASP A 2 -112.52 -151.36 -74.95
CA ASP A 2 -111.52 -152.40 -74.64
C ASP A 2 -110.64 -152.17 -73.39
N ILE A 3 -110.30 -153.27 -72.71
CA ILE A 3 -109.29 -153.38 -71.64
C ILE A 3 -107.93 -152.80 -72.08
N GLY A 4 -107.62 -152.82 -73.37
CA GLY A 4 -106.41 -152.22 -73.94
C GLY A 4 -106.31 -150.70 -73.72
N ILE A 5 -107.43 -149.99 -73.63
CA ILE A 5 -107.43 -148.52 -73.43
C ILE A 5 -107.08 -148.18 -71.97
N ILE A 6 -107.51 -149.00 -71.00
CA ILE A 6 -107.24 -148.80 -69.56
C ILE A 6 -105.77 -149.07 -69.24
N LEU A 7 -105.19 -150.14 -69.80
CA LEU A 7 -103.76 -150.45 -69.66
C LEU A 7 -102.88 -149.39 -70.35
N ALA A 8 -103.28 -148.91 -71.53
CA ALA A 8 -102.57 -147.82 -72.22
C ALA A 8 -102.63 -146.50 -71.42
N LEU A 9 -103.76 -146.19 -70.77
CA LEU A 9 -103.88 -145.03 -69.88
C LEU A 9 -103.03 -145.19 -68.62
N LEU A 10 -102.97 -146.38 -68.00
CA LEU A 10 -102.15 -146.62 -66.81
C LEU A 10 -100.65 -146.57 -67.12
N VAL A 11 -100.23 -147.13 -68.25
CA VAL A 11 -98.84 -147.04 -68.74
C VAL A 11 -98.49 -145.60 -69.15
N GLY A 12 -99.41 -144.86 -69.77
CA GLY A 12 -99.25 -143.44 -70.09
C GLY A 12 -99.17 -142.55 -68.83
N LEU A 13 -99.95 -142.86 -67.80
CA LEU A 13 -99.96 -142.14 -66.53
C LEU A 13 -98.69 -142.44 -65.71
N THR A 14 -98.26 -143.70 -65.65
CA THR A 14 -96.99 -144.09 -65.00
C THR A 14 -95.77 -143.54 -65.75
N ALA A 15 -95.75 -143.59 -67.08
CA ALA A 15 -94.69 -142.96 -67.89
C ALA A 15 -94.70 -141.44 -67.75
N GLY A 16 -95.86 -140.80 -67.70
CA GLY A 16 -96.02 -139.37 -67.46
C GLY A 16 -95.54 -138.94 -66.07
N VAL A 17 -95.84 -139.73 -65.03
CA VAL A 17 -95.34 -139.51 -63.66
C VAL A 17 -93.82 -139.70 -63.61
N LEU A 18 -93.28 -140.73 -64.27
CA LEU A 18 -91.83 -140.96 -64.32
C LEU A 18 -91.11 -139.82 -65.06
N ALA A 19 -91.68 -139.34 -66.17
CA ALA A 19 -91.17 -138.20 -66.93
C ALA A 19 -91.24 -136.91 -66.10
N ALA A 20 -92.33 -136.68 -65.36
CA ALA A 20 -92.45 -135.55 -64.45
C ALA A 20 -91.41 -135.60 -63.32
N LEU A 21 -91.17 -136.77 -62.73
CA LEU A 21 -90.12 -136.97 -61.72
C LEU A 21 -88.71 -136.76 -62.28
N LEU A 22 -88.45 -137.13 -63.54
CA LEU A 22 -87.17 -136.89 -64.20
C LEU A 22 -86.97 -135.41 -64.50
N ILE A 23 -87.99 -134.71 -65.01
CA ILE A 23 -87.99 -133.26 -65.24
C ILE A 23 -87.80 -132.51 -63.92
N ASP A 24 -88.51 -132.91 -62.86
CA ASP A 24 -88.35 -132.35 -61.52
C ASP A 24 -86.96 -132.63 -60.97
N SER A 25 -86.37 -133.82 -61.16
CA SER A 25 -85.00 -134.10 -60.72
C SER A 25 -83.96 -133.28 -61.48
N TYR A 26 -84.17 -133.03 -62.77
CA TYR A 26 -83.31 -132.19 -63.59
C TYR A 26 -83.42 -130.72 -63.17
N HIS A 27 -84.64 -130.23 -62.95
CA HIS A 27 -84.89 -128.87 -62.48
C HIS A 27 -84.35 -128.66 -61.06
N LEU A 28 -84.51 -129.65 -60.17
CA LEU A 28 -83.95 -129.67 -58.84
C LEU A 28 -82.42 -129.70 -58.88
N GLY A 29 -81.82 -130.47 -59.79
CA GLY A 29 -80.38 -130.49 -60.03
C GLY A 29 -79.84 -129.15 -60.53
N GLN A 30 -80.58 -128.45 -61.40
CA GLN A 30 -80.24 -127.08 -61.83
C GLN A 30 -80.37 -126.08 -60.68
N LYS A 31 -81.45 -126.14 -59.88
CA LYS A 31 -81.61 -125.32 -58.67
C LYS A 31 -80.51 -125.57 -57.64
N VAL A 32 -80.10 -126.83 -57.44
CA VAL A 32 -78.97 -127.20 -56.57
C VAL A 32 -77.67 -126.66 -57.11
N LYS A 33 -77.40 -126.77 -58.43
CA LYS A 33 -76.21 -126.16 -59.06
C LYS A 33 -76.20 -124.64 -58.94
N GLN A 34 -77.34 -123.98 -59.18
CA GLN A 34 -77.49 -122.54 -59.05
C GLN A 34 -77.34 -122.10 -57.59
N ALA A 35 -77.94 -122.82 -56.64
CA ALA A 35 -77.78 -122.57 -55.22
C ALA A 35 -76.33 -122.80 -54.76
N ASN A 36 -75.64 -123.81 -55.29
CA ASN A 36 -74.25 -124.08 -54.95
C ASN A 36 -73.30 -123.04 -55.58
N SER A 37 -73.59 -122.59 -56.81
CA SER A 37 -72.89 -121.47 -57.45
C SER A 37 -73.09 -120.18 -56.68
N ASN A 38 -74.33 -119.86 -56.28
CA ASN A 38 -74.64 -118.69 -55.45
C ASN A 38 -73.97 -118.81 -54.09
N ARG A 39 -74.00 -119.99 -53.45
CA ARG A 39 -73.31 -120.25 -52.17
C ARG A 39 -71.80 -120.01 -52.29
N ASN A 40 -71.18 -120.51 -53.36
CA ASN A 40 -69.75 -120.28 -53.61
C ASN A 40 -69.43 -118.80 -53.84
N LEU A 41 -70.27 -118.07 -54.60
CA LEU A 41 -70.11 -116.63 -54.80
C LEU A 41 -70.25 -115.86 -53.49
N THR A 42 -71.28 -116.15 -52.70
CA THR A 42 -71.47 -115.52 -51.37
C THR A 42 -70.35 -115.86 -50.40
N GLN A 43 -69.77 -117.06 -50.48
CA GLN A 43 -68.62 -117.45 -49.66
C GLN A 43 -67.36 -116.67 -50.08
N GLN A 44 -67.14 -116.50 -51.38
CA GLN A 44 -66.05 -115.68 -51.91
C GLN A 44 -66.21 -114.21 -51.50
N GLU A 45 -67.41 -113.65 -51.56
CA GLU A 45 -67.71 -112.29 -51.09
C GLU A 45 -67.51 -112.16 -49.57
N LEU A 46 -67.92 -113.17 -48.80
CA LEU A 46 -67.69 -113.21 -47.35
C LEU A 46 -66.19 -113.25 -47.01
N ASP A 47 -65.39 -114.00 -47.76
CA ASP A 47 -63.95 -114.10 -47.52
C ASP A 47 -63.20 -112.84 -47.99
N ARG A 48 -63.66 -112.20 -49.08
CA ARG A 48 -63.17 -110.87 -49.51
C ARG A 48 -63.47 -109.82 -48.45
N THR A 49 -64.73 -109.72 -48.01
CA THR A 49 -65.14 -108.74 -46.99
C THR A 49 -64.44 -108.97 -45.64
N LYS A 50 -64.18 -110.23 -45.25
CA LYS A 50 -63.33 -110.51 -44.08
C LYS A 50 -61.89 -110.04 -44.25
N THR A 51 -61.31 -110.22 -45.44
CA THR A 51 -59.95 -109.76 -45.74
C THR A 51 -59.88 -108.23 -45.71
N ASP A 52 -60.86 -107.56 -46.32
CA ASP A 52 -60.97 -106.10 -46.30
C ASP A 52 -61.20 -105.57 -44.89
N MET A 53 -62.06 -106.23 -44.10
CA MET A 53 -62.29 -105.88 -42.69
C MET A 53 -61.02 -106.02 -41.85
N ALA A 54 -60.24 -107.08 -42.05
CA ALA A 54 -58.95 -107.27 -41.38
C ALA A 54 -57.91 -106.20 -41.79
N ASN A 55 -57.92 -105.79 -43.06
CA ASN A 55 -57.05 -104.71 -43.54
C ASN A 55 -57.46 -103.36 -42.93
N VAL A 56 -58.75 -103.04 -42.90
CA VAL A 56 -59.29 -101.82 -42.28
C VAL A 56 -59.00 -101.79 -40.78
N GLU A 57 -59.12 -102.92 -40.07
CA GLU A 57 -58.75 -103.02 -38.66
C GLU A 57 -57.26 -102.73 -38.43
N LYS A 58 -56.40 -103.23 -39.31
CA LYS A 58 -54.96 -102.95 -39.26
C LYS A 58 -54.67 -101.48 -39.52
N GLU A 59 -55.30 -100.88 -40.53
CA GLU A 59 -55.17 -99.44 -40.82
C GLU A 59 -55.68 -98.58 -39.67
N LEU A 60 -56.81 -98.95 -39.06
CA LEU A 60 -57.35 -98.27 -37.88
C LEU A 60 -56.38 -98.34 -36.70
N ALA A 61 -55.74 -99.49 -36.46
CA ALA A 61 -54.75 -99.65 -35.41
C ALA A 61 -53.50 -98.77 -35.65
N VAL A 62 -53.05 -98.65 -36.91
CA VAL A 62 -51.95 -97.76 -37.30
C VAL A 62 -52.35 -96.30 -37.06
N ALA A 63 -53.51 -95.86 -37.55
CA ALA A 63 -54.01 -94.50 -37.37
C ALA A 63 -54.21 -94.15 -35.88
N GLN A 64 -54.67 -95.10 -35.05
CA GLN A 64 -54.79 -94.91 -33.61
C GLN A 64 -53.43 -94.72 -32.92
N ASN A 65 -52.40 -95.45 -33.35
CA ASN A 65 -51.05 -95.29 -32.82
C ASN A 65 -50.42 -93.97 -33.27
N GLU A 66 -50.65 -93.56 -34.53
CA GLU A 66 -50.24 -92.26 -35.03
C GLU A 66 -50.91 -91.12 -34.25
N LEU A 67 -52.23 -91.20 -34.01
CA LEU A 67 -52.97 -90.22 -33.22
C LEU A 67 -52.42 -90.10 -31.78
N LYS A 68 -52.09 -91.23 -31.15
CA LYS A 68 -51.46 -91.25 -29.82
C LYS A 68 -50.08 -90.60 -29.84
N ASN A 69 -49.28 -90.86 -30.86
CA ASN A 69 -47.95 -90.25 -31.01
C ASN A 69 -48.06 -88.75 -31.26
N LEU A 70 -48.95 -88.33 -32.16
CA LEU A 70 -49.21 -86.92 -32.45
C LEU A 70 -49.70 -86.18 -31.19
N SER A 71 -50.61 -86.79 -30.43
CA SER A 71 -51.10 -86.23 -29.17
C SER A 71 -49.97 -86.03 -28.14
N ARG A 72 -49.04 -86.98 -28.02
CA ARG A 72 -47.85 -86.83 -27.16
C ARG A 72 -46.90 -85.73 -27.65
N GLU A 73 -46.76 -85.58 -28.96
CA GLU A 73 -45.93 -84.53 -29.53
C GLU A 73 -46.55 -83.15 -29.30
N THR A 74 -47.88 -83.02 -29.46
CA THR A 74 -48.62 -81.80 -29.15
C THR A 74 -48.44 -81.39 -27.70
N THR A 75 -48.65 -82.31 -26.74
CA THR A 75 -48.48 -81.98 -25.32
C THR A 75 -47.03 -81.63 -24.97
N ARG A 76 -46.04 -82.29 -25.60
CA ARG A 76 -44.63 -81.93 -25.44
C ARG A 76 -44.37 -80.51 -25.94
N ARG A 77 -44.87 -80.15 -27.12
CA ARG A 77 -44.71 -78.80 -27.68
C ARG A 77 -45.42 -77.73 -26.84
N GLU A 78 -46.58 -78.05 -26.26
CA GLU A 78 -47.29 -77.16 -25.33
C GLU A 78 -46.45 -76.87 -24.07
N VAL A 79 -45.83 -77.90 -23.49
CA VAL A 79 -44.91 -77.74 -22.34
C VAL A 79 -43.68 -76.93 -22.72
N GLU A 80 -43.07 -77.19 -23.89
CA GLU A 80 -41.92 -76.43 -24.39
C GLU A 80 -42.29 -74.96 -24.64
N ALA A 81 -43.46 -74.68 -25.21
CA ALA A 81 -43.97 -73.32 -25.42
C ALA A 81 -44.20 -72.58 -24.09
N ALA A 82 -44.79 -73.24 -23.08
CA ALA A 82 -44.97 -72.67 -21.75
C ALA A 82 -43.62 -72.36 -21.08
N ALA A 83 -42.63 -73.24 -21.23
CA ALA A 83 -41.28 -73.01 -20.71
C ALA A 83 -40.57 -71.83 -21.40
N LEU A 84 -40.74 -71.69 -22.72
CA LEU A 84 -40.22 -70.54 -23.47
C LEU A 84 -40.92 -69.24 -23.08
N GLN A 85 -42.24 -69.27 -22.85
CA GLN A 85 -42.98 -68.11 -22.35
C GLN A 85 -42.45 -67.66 -20.98
N GLY A 86 -42.24 -68.59 -20.04
CA GLY A 86 -41.66 -68.24 -18.73
C GLY A 86 -40.23 -67.65 -18.84
N LYS A 87 -39.42 -68.12 -19.80
CA LYS A 87 -38.11 -67.50 -20.09
C LYS A 87 -38.25 -66.10 -20.68
N LEU A 88 -39.25 -65.87 -21.52
CA LEU A 88 -39.54 -64.55 -22.08
C LEU A 88 -39.97 -63.57 -20.99
N ASP A 89 -40.87 -64.00 -20.09
CA ASP A 89 -41.37 -63.17 -19.00
C ASP A 89 -40.26 -62.79 -18.01
N THR A 90 -39.38 -63.76 -17.68
CA THR A 90 -38.21 -63.49 -16.81
C THR A 90 -37.18 -62.58 -17.48
N ALA A 91 -36.95 -62.73 -18.79
CA ALA A 91 -36.09 -61.82 -19.54
C ALA A 91 -36.68 -60.41 -19.60
N ALA A 92 -37.99 -60.28 -19.81
CA ALA A 92 -38.69 -59.00 -19.81
C ALA A 92 -38.56 -58.28 -18.45
N ALA A 93 -38.82 -58.98 -17.34
CA ALA A 93 -38.64 -58.45 -15.99
C ALA A 93 -37.18 -57.99 -15.73
N ARG A 94 -36.20 -58.73 -16.26
CA ARG A 94 -34.78 -58.34 -16.15
C ARG A 94 -34.46 -57.08 -16.96
N ILE A 95 -35.05 -56.92 -18.15
CA ILE A 95 -34.88 -55.71 -18.97
C ILE A 95 -35.47 -54.50 -18.24
N GLU A 96 -36.67 -54.63 -17.66
CA GLU A 96 -37.29 -53.55 -16.87
C GLU A 96 -36.42 -53.14 -15.68
N ALA A 97 -35.89 -54.11 -14.93
CA ALA A 97 -34.98 -53.83 -13.81
C ALA A 97 -33.68 -53.14 -14.26
N LEU A 98 -33.11 -53.57 -15.39
CA LEU A 98 -31.92 -52.94 -15.95
C LEU A 98 -32.19 -51.51 -16.44
N ASN A 99 -33.35 -51.25 -17.04
CA ASN A 99 -33.75 -49.91 -17.45
C ASN A 99 -33.92 -48.99 -16.23
N HIS A 100 -34.56 -49.47 -15.17
CA HIS A 100 -34.68 -48.70 -13.93
C HIS A 100 -33.30 -48.35 -13.33
N ASN A 101 -32.37 -49.30 -13.30
CA ASN A 101 -31.01 -49.04 -12.85
C ASN A 101 -30.28 -48.04 -13.75
N LEU A 102 -30.50 -48.10 -15.07
CA LEU A 102 -29.92 -47.17 -16.04
C LEU A 102 -30.46 -45.74 -15.82
N ASP A 103 -31.75 -45.60 -15.52
CA ASP A 103 -32.37 -44.31 -15.17
C ASP A 103 -31.77 -43.74 -13.88
N GLN A 104 -31.64 -44.54 -12.83
CA GLN A 104 -31.00 -44.11 -11.56
C GLN A 104 -29.55 -43.66 -11.77
N VAL A 105 -28.78 -44.41 -12.57
CA VAL A 105 -27.38 -44.03 -12.87
C VAL A 105 -27.32 -42.73 -13.66
N ASN A 106 -28.24 -42.51 -14.60
CA ASN A 106 -28.30 -41.26 -15.36
C ASN A 106 -28.66 -40.06 -14.47
N GLU A 107 -29.59 -40.22 -13.53
CA GLU A 107 -29.93 -39.19 -12.54
C GLU A 107 -28.71 -38.80 -11.69
N HIS A 108 -28.00 -39.78 -11.14
CA HIS A 108 -26.77 -39.54 -10.38
C HIS A 108 -25.66 -38.89 -11.21
N LEU A 109 -25.54 -39.28 -12.48
CA LEU A 109 -24.56 -38.71 -13.38
C LEU A 109 -24.88 -37.23 -13.68
N ASP A 110 -26.17 -36.89 -13.80
CA ASP A 110 -26.60 -35.51 -13.97
C ASP A 110 -26.43 -34.67 -12.69
N GLU A 111 -26.64 -35.25 -11.51
CA GLU A 111 -26.29 -34.63 -10.22
C GLU A 111 -24.79 -34.30 -10.14
N LEU A 112 -23.93 -35.29 -10.38
CA LEU A 112 -22.47 -35.10 -10.40
C LEU A 112 -22.04 -34.04 -11.42
N ARG A 113 -22.70 -33.97 -12.59
CA ARG A 113 -22.44 -32.92 -13.59
C ARG A 113 -22.87 -31.53 -13.12
N ARG A 114 -23.96 -31.41 -12.36
CA ARG A 114 -24.37 -30.13 -11.75
C ARG A 114 -23.36 -29.69 -10.70
N ASP A 115 -22.95 -30.60 -9.83
CA ASP A 115 -21.96 -30.33 -8.78
C ASP A 115 -20.62 -29.92 -9.38
N ASN A 116 -20.14 -30.62 -10.40
CA ASN A 116 -18.88 -30.28 -11.06
C ASN A 116 -18.93 -28.87 -11.68
N ARG A 117 -20.03 -28.51 -12.34
CA ARG A 117 -20.22 -27.13 -12.86
C ARG A 117 -20.26 -26.09 -11.74
N ALA A 118 -20.92 -26.39 -10.61
CA ALA A 118 -20.97 -25.50 -9.46
C ALA A 118 -19.57 -25.29 -8.86
N LEU A 119 -18.82 -26.37 -8.65
CA LEU A 119 -17.44 -26.32 -8.15
C LEU A 119 -16.50 -25.58 -9.09
N GLN A 120 -16.64 -25.77 -10.42
CA GLN A 120 -15.88 -25.00 -11.41
C GLN A 120 -16.19 -23.50 -11.33
N GLY A 121 -17.45 -23.12 -11.15
CA GLY A 121 -17.85 -21.73 -10.94
C GLY A 121 -17.27 -21.14 -9.66
N GLN A 122 -17.30 -21.89 -8.55
CA GLN A 122 -16.68 -21.48 -7.29
C GLN A 122 -15.16 -21.31 -7.43
N LEU A 123 -14.48 -22.23 -8.11
CA LEU A 123 -13.04 -22.15 -8.36
C LEU A 123 -12.67 -20.92 -9.18
N GLN A 124 -13.46 -20.60 -10.21
CA GLN A 124 -13.25 -19.40 -11.03
C GLN A 124 -13.46 -18.11 -10.22
N SER A 125 -14.51 -18.07 -9.40
CA SER A 125 -14.77 -16.93 -8.50
C SER A 125 -13.62 -16.74 -7.52
N ALA A 126 -13.19 -17.80 -6.84
CA ALA A 126 -12.07 -17.76 -5.89
C ALA A 126 -10.74 -17.37 -6.57
N HIS A 127 -10.54 -17.76 -7.83
CA HIS A 127 -9.36 -17.33 -8.61
C HIS A 127 -9.40 -15.83 -8.91
N SER A 128 -10.56 -15.31 -9.33
CA SER A 128 -10.73 -13.88 -9.58
C SER A 128 -10.52 -13.05 -8.30
N GLU A 129 -11.03 -13.52 -7.17
CA GLU A 129 -10.85 -12.88 -5.85
C GLU A 129 -9.38 -12.89 -5.43
N ASN A 130 -8.67 -14.01 -5.59
CA ASN A 130 -7.23 -14.08 -5.32
C ASN A 130 -6.42 -13.13 -6.21
N SER A 131 -6.80 -12.96 -7.47
CA SER A 131 -6.16 -11.99 -8.36
C SER A 131 -6.34 -10.57 -7.84
N LEU A 132 -7.58 -10.19 -7.48
CA LEU A 132 -7.88 -8.87 -6.92
C LEU A 132 -7.14 -8.61 -5.60
N LEU A 133 -7.08 -9.60 -4.71
CA LEU A 133 -6.36 -9.50 -3.45
C LEU A 133 -4.85 -9.31 -3.68
N ARG A 134 -4.26 -10.02 -4.65
CA ARG A 134 -2.84 -9.83 -5.03
C ARG A 134 -2.58 -8.42 -5.56
N ASP A 135 -3.44 -7.92 -6.45
CA ASP A 135 -3.30 -6.57 -7.01
C ASP A 135 -3.42 -5.51 -5.91
N ASN A 136 -4.37 -5.68 -4.98
CA ASN A 136 -4.53 -4.79 -3.85
C ASN A 136 -3.33 -4.83 -2.90
N LEU A 137 -2.78 -6.02 -2.64
CA LEU A 137 -1.59 -6.18 -1.81
C LEU A 137 -0.38 -5.48 -2.44
N GLN A 138 -0.15 -5.66 -3.74
CA GLN A 138 0.93 -4.98 -4.47
C GLN A 138 0.77 -3.46 -4.45
N ARG A 139 -0.46 -2.95 -4.59
CA ARG A 139 -0.75 -1.51 -4.47
C ARG A 139 -0.44 -0.99 -3.07
N LEU A 140 -0.86 -1.70 -2.02
CA LEU A 140 -0.58 -1.32 -0.65
C LEU A 140 0.92 -1.36 -0.32
N GLU A 141 1.65 -2.34 -0.83
CA GLU A 141 3.11 -2.40 -0.71
C GLU A 141 3.79 -1.20 -1.37
N THR A 142 3.34 -0.81 -2.56
CA THR A 142 3.86 0.37 -3.27
C THR A 142 3.58 1.66 -2.47
N GLN A 143 2.35 1.84 -1.99
CA GLN A 143 1.97 2.99 -1.16
C GLN A 143 2.76 3.05 0.16
N LEU A 144 3.03 1.90 0.77
CA LEU A 144 3.83 1.83 1.99
C LEU A 144 5.27 2.27 1.75
N GLU A 145 5.86 1.87 0.63
CA GLU A 145 7.24 2.26 0.29
C GLU A 145 7.33 3.75 -0.07
N GLU A 146 6.36 4.28 -0.82
CA GLU A 146 6.23 5.72 -1.08
C GLU A 146 6.14 6.52 0.22
N ALA A 147 5.25 6.13 1.14
CA ALA A 147 5.10 6.80 2.44
C ALA A 147 6.38 6.70 3.31
N ARG A 148 7.15 5.61 3.18
CA ARG A 148 8.44 5.46 3.88
C ARG A 148 9.51 6.37 3.31
N GLU A 149 9.57 6.53 1.99
CA GLU A 149 10.49 7.47 1.35
C GLU A 149 10.12 8.92 1.66
N GLU A 150 8.84 9.27 1.65
CA GLU A 150 8.36 10.59 2.08
C GLU A 150 8.76 10.88 3.53
N ASN A 151 8.56 9.94 4.46
CA ASN A 151 9.00 10.11 5.85
C ASN A 151 10.53 10.26 5.96
N ARG A 152 11.31 9.50 5.18
CA ARG A 152 12.77 9.66 5.14
C ARG A 152 13.17 11.06 4.66
N ALA A 153 12.53 11.55 3.59
CA ALA A 153 12.79 12.88 3.05
C ALA A 153 12.42 13.98 4.06
N ILE A 154 11.28 13.87 4.73
CA ILE A 154 10.84 14.82 5.77
C ILE A 154 11.84 14.83 6.92
N CYS A 155 12.27 13.67 7.41
CA CYS A 155 13.27 13.57 8.48
C CYS A 155 14.62 14.22 8.10
N GLN A 156 15.07 14.04 6.86
CA GLN A 156 16.28 14.70 6.35
C GLN A 156 16.11 16.22 6.31
N GLN A 157 14.98 16.71 5.80
CA GLN A 157 14.68 18.14 5.77
C GLN A 157 14.59 18.75 7.18
N MET A 158 13.96 18.05 8.11
CA MET A 158 13.91 18.47 9.53
C MET A 158 15.32 18.58 10.12
N SER A 159 16.20 17.62 9.88
CA SER A 159 17.59 17.70 10.36
C SER A 159 18.35 18.90 9.76
N VAL A 160 18.21 19.16 8.46
CA VAL A 160 18.84 20.32 7.80
C VAL A 160 18.32 21.62 8.40
N THR A 161 17.00 21.77 8.51
CA THR A 161 16.39 22.97 9.07
C THR A 161 16.73 23.18 10.55
N GLU A 162 16.90 22.11 11.34
CA GLU A 162 17.40 22.19 12.72
C GLU A 162 18.82 22.76 12.79
N VAL A 163 19.72 22.30 11.90
CA VAL A 163 21.09 22.82 11.82
C VAL A 163 21.10 24.28 11.37
N GLU A 164 20.30 24.64 10.37
CA GLU A 164 20.15 26.02 9.90
C GLU A 164 19.62 26.95 11.00
N MET A 165 18.61 26.50 11.75
CA MET A 165 18.06 27.26 12.89
C MET A 165 19.10 27.46 13.99
N LYS A 166 19.92 26.44 14.28
CA LYS A 166 21.03 26.56 15.23
C LYS A 166 22.08 27.57 14.75
N HIS A 167 22.45 27.49 13.47
CA HIS A 167 23.41 28.40 12.87
C HIS A 167 22.91 29.86 12.86
N LEU A 168 21.66 30.09 12.46
CA LEU A 168 21.03 31.41 12.48
C LEU A 168 20.94 31.99 13.89
N ARG A 169 20.61 31.16 14.89
CA ARG A 169 20.61 31.58 16.30
C ARG A 169 22.00 32.01 16.76
N GLN A 170 23.04 31.24 16.43
CA GLN A 170 24.42 31.59 16.75
C GLN A 170 24.83 32.90 16.09
N LYS A 171 24.56 33.06 14.78
CA LYS A 171 24.85 34.29 14.04
C LYS A 171 24.13 35.50 14.62
N LEU A 172 22.90 35.33 15.08
CA LEU A 172 22.13 36.40 15.69
C LEU A 172 22.74 36.84 17.05
N GLU A 173 23.30 35.89 17.79
CA GLU A 173 24.02 36.18 19.03
C GLU A 173 25.36 36.88 18.77
N GLU A 174 26.15 36.41 17.80
CA GLU A 174 27.39 37.09 17.36
C GLU A 174 27.12 38.55 16.94
N MET A 175 26.05 38.78 16.16
CA MET A 175 25.66 40.14 15.76
C MET A 175 25.22 41.00 16.94
N ARG A 176 24.61 40.42 17.98
CA ARG A 176 24.24 41.14 19.21
C ARG A 176 25.48 41.53 20.01
N GLU A 177 26.45 40.63 20.15
CA GLU A 177 27.73 40.90 20.82
C GLU A 177 28.49 42.02 20.11
N GLN A 178 28.62 41.94 18.78
CA GLN A 178 29.24 42.99 17.97
C GLN A 178 28.54 44.34 18.14
N LYS A 179 27.20 44.35 18.18
CA LYS A 179 26.44 45.58 18.42
C LYS A 179 26.66 46.14 19.82
N ALA A 180 26.74 45.28 20.84
CA ALA A 180 27.03 45.69 22.21
C ALA A 180 28.45 46.25 22.35
N GLU A 181 29.43 45.62 21.70
CA GLU A 181 30.81 46.09 21.64
C GLU A 181 30.91 47.43 20.91
N ALA A 182 30.24 47.59 19.77
CA ALA A 182 30.18 48.87 19.06
C ALA A 182 29.56 49.98 19.93
N ALA A 183 28.53 49.67 20.72
CA ALA A 183 27.94 50.62 21.66
C ALA A 183 28.92 50.97 22.80
N ARG A 184 29.71 50.00 23.30
CA ARG A 184 30.74 50.21 24.31
C ARG A 184 31.88 51.09 23.78
N LEU A 185 32.40 50.78 22.60
CA LEU A 185 33.45 51.57 21.94
C LEU A 185 32.98 53.01 21.68
N ARG A 186 31.74 53.21 21.23
CA ARG A 186 31.15 54.55 21.07
C ARG A 186 31.12 55.33 22.39
N ARG A 187 30.74 54.69 23.50
CA ARG A 187 30.79 55.34 24.83
C ARG A 187 32.22 55.69 25.26
N GLN A 188 33.16 54.77 25.05
CA GLN A 188 34.58 55.02 25.36
C GLN A 188 35.16 56.16 24.54
N LEU A 189 34.81 56.22 23.25
CA LEU A 189 35.23 57.31 22.37
C LEU A 189 34.67 58.65 22.85
N SER A 190 33.38 58.73 23.17
CA SER A 190 32.76 59.95 23.73
C SER A 190 33.47 60.40 25.01
N LEU A 191 33.78 59.47 25.92
CA LEU A 191 34.49 59.82 27.16
C LEU A 191 35.92 60.29 26.89
N ALA A 192 36.61 59.66 25.94
CA ALA A 192 37.96 60.07 25.53
C ALA A 192 37.95 61.45 24.86
N GLU A 193 36.94 61.75 24.05
CA GLU A 193 36.73 63.07 23.44
C GLU A 193 36.47 64.14 24.49
N ASP A 194 35.64 63.85 25.50
CA ASP A 194 35.39 64.77 26.63
C ASP A 194 36.66 65.01 27.45
N ASN A 195 37.43 63.96 27.75
CA ASN A 195 38.71 64.08 28.45
C ASN A 195 39.74 64.86 27.63
N LEU A 196 39.80 64.65 26.32
CA LEU A 196 40.69 65.39 25.43
C LEU A 196 40.32 66.87 25.41
N ARG A 197 39.03 67.19 25.37
CA ARG A 197 38.53 68.57 25.45
C ARG A 197 38.92 69.21 26.79
N ALA A 198 38.70 68.53 27.90
CA ALA A 198 39.10 69.01 29.23
C ALA A 198 40.61 69.26 29.32
N ALA A 199 41.43 68.35 28.79
CA ALA A 199 42.88 68.52 28.74
C ALA A 199 43.31 69.69 27.84
N GLN A 200 42.63 69.91 26.71
CA GLN A 200 42.86 71.08 25.84
C GLN A 200 42.52 72.39 26.56
N GLU A 201 41.41 72.45 27.29
CA GLU A 201 41.02 73.59 28.12
C GLU A 201 42.05 73.85 29.23
N GLU A 202 42.55 72.80 29.88
CA GLU A 202 43.59 72.91 30.91
C GLU A 202 44.91 73.44 30.34
N ILE A 203 45.34 72.95 29.17
CA ILE A 203 46.51 73.48 28.46
C ILE A 203 46.34 74.97 28.15
N GLU A 204 45.16 75.38 27.66
CA GLU A 204 44.88 76.79 27.37
C GLU A 204 44.96 77.65 28.65
N GLN A 205 44.35 77.18 29.74
CA GLN A 205 44.43 77.86 31.05
C GLN A 205 45.86 77.97 31.57
N LEU A 206 46.63 76.87 31.52
CA LEU A 206 48.03 76.85 31.95
C LEU A 206 48.89 77.77 31.08
N SER A 207 48.66 77.79 29.76
CA SER A 207 49.35 78.70 28.85
C SER A 207 49.04 80.18 29.17
N GLY A 208 47.78 80.49 29.49
CA GLY A 208 47.36 81.81 29.94
C GLY A 208 48.03 82.21 31.26
N ARG A 209 48.11 81.30 32.23
CA ARG A 209 48.85 81.51 33.48
C ARG A 209 50.34 81.72 33.26
N ILE A 210 50.97 80.92 32.39
CA ILE A 210 52.38 81.10 32.02
C ILE A 210 52.58 82.50 31.43
N LYS A 211 51.72 82.94 30.51
CA LYS A 211 51.79 84.28 29.91
C LYS A 211 51.61 85.39 30.95
N ALA A 212 50.66 85.23 31.88
CA ALA A 212 50.44 86.17 32.97
C ALA A 212 51.64 86.23 33.93
N LEU A 213 52.19 85.08 34.30
CA LEU A 213 53.40 85.00 35.13
C LEU A 213 54.62 85.60 34.41
N GLN A 214 54.78 85.35 33.11
CA GLN A 214 55.82 85.98 32.29
C GLN A 214 55.66 87.51 32.25
N ALA A 215 54.43 88.01 32.11
CA ALA A 215 54.15 89.44 32.18
C ALA A 215 54.44 90.01 33.57
N GLN A 216 54.10 89.28 34.63
CA GLN A 216 54.37 89.69 36.01
C GLN A 216 55.88 89.73 36.30
N ILE A 217 56.64 88.74 35.84
CA ILE A 217 58.11 88.74 35.89
C ILE A 217 58.69 89.91 35.08
N ALA A 218 58.11 90.23 33.91
CA ALA A 218 58.54 91.39 33.13
C ALA A 218 58.31 92.73 33.86
N ILE A 219 57.31 92.80 34.75
CA ILE A 219 56.98 93.97 35.57
C ILE A 219 57.87 94.04 36.83
N THR A 220 58.03 92.93 37.55
CA THR A 220 58.81 92.87 38.81
C THR A 220 60.31 92.65 38.62
N GLY A 221 60.76 92.24 37.43
CA GLY A 221 62.16 92.04 37.10
C GLY A 221 62.96 93.33 36.87
N LYS A 222 62.33 94.50 36.97
CA LYS A 222 63.01 95.81 36.98
C LYS A 222 63.22 96.27 38.41
N ASN A 223 64.42 96.77 38.71
CA ASN A 223 64.72 97.30 40.03
C ASN A 223 63.78 98.49 40.32
N PRO A 224 63.06 98.54 41.46
CA PRO A 224 62.14 99.63 41.80
C PRO A 224 62.76 101.02 41.71
N LEU A 225 64.08 101.12 41.90
CA LEU A 225 64.82 102.37 41.82
C LEU A 225 65.03 102.88 40.38
N GLU A 226 64.92 102.01 39.36
CA GLU A 226 65.02 102.40 37.95
C GLU A 226 63.82 103.23 37.46
N VAL A 227 62.79 103.38 38.30
CA VAL A 227 61.63 104.26 38.02
C VAL A 227 62.02 105.74 38.12
N ILE A 228 63.07 106.08 38.87
CA ILE A 228 63.56 107.47 39.02
C ILE A 228 64.42 107.88 37.84
N LYS A 229 64.12 109.04 37.26
CA LYS A 229 64.84 109.54 36.10
C LYS A 229 66.32 109.79 36.43
N GLY A 230 67.19 109.07 35.72
CA GLY A 230 68.65 109.14 35.90
C GLY A 230 69.25 107.98 36.70
N ILE A 231 68.42 107.16 37.37
CA ILE A 231 68.86 105.90 37.96
C ILE A 231 68.69 104.79 36.91
N GLY A 232 69.76 104.46 36.21
CA GLY A 232 69.81 103.28 35.34
C GLY A 232 70.17 102.00 36.11
N PRO A 233 70.15 100.82 35.46
CA PRO A 233 70.44 99.52 36.11
C PRO A 233 71.76 99.50 36.89
N THR A 234 72.77 100.21 36.40
CA THR A 234 74.08 100.34 37.07
C THR A 234 73.99 101.08 38.40
N TYR A 235 73.27 102.21 38.45
CA TYR A 235 73.10 102.99 39.68
C TYR A 235 72.13 102.30 40.63
N ALA A 236 71.05 101.71 40.11
CA ALA A 236 70.11 100.92 40.89
C ALA A 236 70.80 99.73 41.58
N LYS A 237 71.70 99.03 40.87
CA LYS A 237 72.50 97.94 41.46
C LYS A 237 73.42 98.43 42.59
N ARG A 238 74.11 99.56 42.40
CA ARG A 238 74.98 100.16 43.43
C ARG A 238 74.20 100.60 44.66
N LEU A 239 73.02 101.19 44.47
CA LEU A 239 72.12 101.57 45.55
C LEU A 239 71.62 100.35 46.33
N ASN A 240 71.25 99.28 45.62
CA ASN A 240 70.89 98.00 46.27
C ASN A 240 72.06 97.41 47.07
N GLU A 241 73.28 97.38 46.51
CA GLU A 241 74.48 96.91 47.23
C GLU A 241 74.78 97.75 48.48
N TYR A 242 74.39 99.04 48.48
CA TYR A 242 74.44 99.93 49.64
C TYR A 242 73.34 99.67 50.69
N GLY A 243 72.35 98.82 50.36
CA GLY A 243 71.22 98.53 51.24
C GLY A 243 69.96 99.33 50.95
N ILE A 244 69.95 100.15 49.89
CA ILE A 244 68.79 100.91 49.44
C ILE A 244 68.09 100.09 48.35
N TYR A 245 66.95 99.47 48.66
CA TYR A 245 66.25 98.59 47.71
C TYR A 245 64.90 99.16 47.25
N THR A 246 64.37 100.12 47.98
CA THR A 246 63.04 100.71 47.73
C THR A 246 63.12 102.23 47.56
N LEU A 247 62.07 102.82 46.97
CA LEU A 247 61.95 104.27 46.85
C LEU A 247 61.90 104.95 48.23
N GLU A 248 61.39 104.25 49.25
CA GLU A 248 61.32 104.76 50.62
C GLU A 248 62.70 104.77 51.28
N ASP A 249 63.50 103.72 51.11
CA ASP A 249 64.90 103.68 51.54
C ASP A 249 65.70 104.83 50.91
N LEU A 250 65.46 105.08 49.62
CA LEU A 250 66.14 106.16 48.89
C LEU A 250 65.65 107.54 49.36
N ALA A 251 64.38 107.70 49.69
CA ALA A 251 63.81 108.98 50.16
C ALA A 251 64.32 109.42 51.55
N GLN A 252 64.78 108.47 52.36
CA GLN A 252 65.32 108.70 53.71
C GLN A 252 66.85 108.78 53.76
N ALA A 253 67.53 108.31 52.71
CA ALA A 253 68.97 108.31 52.65
C ALA A 253 69.56 109.73 52.50
N ASP A 254 70.77 109.90 53.03
CA ASP A 254 71.50 111.16 52.96
C ASP A 254 72.13 111.35 51.56
N PRO A 255 71.86 112.47 50.86
CA PRO A 255 72.45 112.76 49.55
C PRO A 255 73.98 112.67 49.52
N ALA A 256 74.66 113.06 50.60
CA ALA A 256 76.11 113.03 50.67
C ALA A 256 76.63 111.59 50.81
N ALA A 257 75.98 110.77 51.64
CA ALA A 257 76.33 109.36 51.82
C ALA A 257 76.09 108.55 50.54
N ILE A 258 75.01 108.83 49.81
CA ILE A 258 74.75 108.22 48.50
C ILE A 258 75.82 108.65 47.49
N ALA A 259 76.18 109.93 47.44
CA ALA A 259 77.18 110.44 46.50
C ALA A 259 78.54 109.76 46.65
N ASP A 260 78.97 109.58 47.90
CA ASP A 260 80.23 108.95 48.25
C ASP A 260 80.20 107.45 47.90
N HIS A 261 79.14 106.74 48.31
CA HIS A 261 79.07 105.29 48.16
C HIS A 261 78.86 104.83 46.72
N ILE A 262 78.10 105.57 45.91
CA ILE A 262 77.92 105.21 44.48
C ILE A 262 79.10 105.68 43.60
N GLU A 263 80.16 106.19 44.24
CA GLU A 263 81.40 106.68 43.64
C GLU A 263 81.17 107.78 42.57
N LEU A 264 80.39 108.80 42.93
CA LEU A 264 80.12 109.91 42.02
C LEU A 264 81.37 110.74 41.76
N LYS A 265 81.79 110.77 40.50
CA LYS A 265 82.94 111.58 40.08
C LYS A 265 82.50 113.04 39.83
N PRO A 266 83.35 114.04 40.10
CA PRO A 266 82.93 115.46 40.10
C PRO A 266 82.36 115.97 38.77
N TRP A 267 82.66 115.33 37.64
CA TRP A 267 82.16 115.70 36.31
C TRP A 267 80.84 115.02 35.93
N GLN A 268 80.33 114.09 36.74
CA GLN A 268 79.06 113.44 36.48
C GLN A 268 77.93 114.36 36.94
N ALA A 269 77.13 114.85 35.99
CA ALA A 269 75.95 115.70 36.24
C ALA A 269 74.78 114.87 36.80
N VAL A 270 75.05 114.15 37.88
CA VAL A 270 74.13 113.29 38.61
C VAL A 270 73.97 113.88 39.99
N TYR A 271 72.73 114.12 40.39
CA TYR A 271 72.40 114.83 41.60
C TYR A 271 71.61 113.90 42.53
N PRO A 272 72.26 113.17 43.46
CA PRO A 272 71.57 112.31 44.42
C PRO A 272 70.46 113.01 45.19
N ALA A 273 70.62 114.31 45.46
CA ALA A 273 69.56 115.13 46.08
C ALA A 273 68.28 115.21 45.22
N ALA A 274 68.41 115.26 43.89
CA ALA A 274 67.27 115.22 42.98
C ALA A 274 66.59 113.85 43.01
N TRP A 275 67.38 112.76 43.04
CA TRP A 275 66.85 111.40 43.17
C TRP A 275 66.08 111.19 44.46
N ILE A 276 66.58 111.68 45.59
CA ILE A 276 65.90 111.58 46.90
C ILE A 276 64.59 112.39 46.89
N THR A 277 64.58 113.56 46.24
CA THR A 277 63.39 114.39 46.12
C THR A 277 62.32 113.71 45.26
N GLU A 278 62.72 113.15 44.12
CA GLU A 278 61.83 112.39 43.22
C GLU A 278 61.35 111.08 43.87
N ALA A 279 62.24 110.38 44.58
CA ALA A 279 61.92 109.20 45.38
C ALA A 279 60.87 109.53 46.44
N ARG A 280 61.01 110.66 47.16
CA ARG A 280 60.06 111.09 48.18
C ARG A 280 58.70 111.46 47.59
N ALA A 281 58.69 112.15 46.44
CA ALA A 281 57.45 112.49 45.74
C ALA A 281 56.71 111.24 45.23
N LEU A 282 57.45 110.28 44.66
CA LEU A 282 56.90 109.01 44.20
C LEU A 282 56.44 108.13 45.36
N ALA A 283 57.22 108.03 46.44
CA ALA A 283 56.85 107.30 47.64
C ALA A 283 55.58 107.88 48.29
N ALA A 284 55.46 109.21 48.36
CA ALA A 284 54.25 109.86 48.87
C ALA A 284 53.02 109.55 47.99
N LYS A 285 53.18 109.63 46.66
CA LYS A 285 52.10 109.32 45.72
C LYS A 285 51.65 107.86 45.79
N ILE A 286 52.61 106.93 45.91
CA ILE A 286 52.32 105.51 46.08
C ILE A 286 51.60 105.26 47.41
N ASN A 287 52.00 105.95 48.48
CA ASN A 287 51.34 105.81 49.79
C ASN A 287 49.93 106.42 49.78
N GLU A 288 49.69 107.52 49.04
CA GLU A 288 48.34 108.05 48.80
C GLU A 288 47.47 107.07 47.97
N GLU A 289 48.00 106.52 46.88
CA GLU A 289 47.27 105.55 46.03
C GLU A 289 46.98 104.23 46.78
N ILE A 290 47.82 103.83 47.74
CA ILE A 290 47.58 102.66 48.60
C ILE A 290 46.53 102.96 49.68
N GLN A 291 46.47 104.18 50.22
CA GLN A 291 45.43 104.60 51.18
C GLN A 291 44.06 104.82 50.52
N GLU A 292 44.00 105.09 49.20
CA GLU A 292 42.74 105.13 48.44
C GLU A 292 42.24 103.75 47.98
N GLN A 293 43.06 102.70 48.08
CA GLN A 293 42.73 101.32 47.65
C GLN A 293 42.54 100.33 48.81
N LEU A 294 42.59 100.80 50.06
CA LEU A 294 42.23 100.06 51.28
C LEU A 294 40.93 100.60 51.87
#